data_AF-A0A098EVU1-F1
#
_entry.id   AF-A0A098EVU1-F1
#
_cell.length_a   1.000
_cell.length_b   1.000
_cell.length_c   1.000
_cell.angle_alpha   90.00
_cell.angle_beta   90.00
_cell.angle_gamma   90.00
#
_symmetry.space_group_name_H-M   'P 1'
#
loop_
_entity.id
_entity.type
_entity.pdbx_description
1 polymer ?
#
loop_
_entity_poly.entity_id
_entity_poly.type
_entity_poly.pdbx_seq_one_letter_code
_entity_poly.pdbx_strand_id
1 'polypeptide(L)' 'MKVKALVSFSGLVTMGRGEVKDIKDKVIIADLRKAGFVEEIKPKKGENDED' A
#
# COMPACT_ATOMS: atom_id res chain seq x y z
N MET A 1 7.04 -2.71 0.54
CA MET A 1 5.79 -2.99 1.29
C MET A 1 4.66 -2.65 0.35
N LYS A 2 3.77 -3.61 0.09
CA LYS A 2 2.64 -3.37 -0.81
C LYS A 2 1.57 -2.56 -0.12
N VAL A 3 1.19 -1.46 -0.73
CA VAL A 3 0.09 -0.61 -0.27
C VAL A 3 -0.89 -0.39 -1.40
N LYS A 4 -2.16 -0.21 -1.06
CA LYS A 4 -3.23 0.14 -2.00
C LYS A 4 -3.69 1.55 -1.75
N ALA A 5 -3.78 2.33 -2.81
CA ALA A 5 -4.35 3.67 -2.75
C ALA A 5 -5.88 3.61 -2.55
N LEU A 6 -6.37 4.35 -1.57
CA LEU A 6 -7.79 4.49 -1.28
C LEU A 6 -8.44 5.63 -2.08
N VAL A 7 -7.62 6.61 -2.46
CA VAL A 7 -7.98 7.77 -3.28
C VAL A 7 -6.94 7.96 -4.38
N SER A 8 -7.28 8.70 -5.43
CA SER A 8 -6.30 9.10 -6.44
C SER A 8 -5.50 10.29 -5.92
N PHE A 9 -4.17 10.21 -5.95
CA PHE A 9 -3.29 11.30 -5.53
C PHE A 9 -2.01 11.32 -6.37
N SER A 10 -1.39 12.50 -6.42
CA SER A 10 -0.15 12.75 -7.18
C SER A 10 0.81 13.61 -6.36
N GLY A 11 2.11 13.33 -6.46
CA GLY A 11 3.16 14.02 -5.70
C GLY A 11 4.47 13.25 -5.78
N LEU A 12 5.15 13.04 -4.64
CA LEU A 12 6.31 12.14 -4.54
C LEU A 12 6.00 10.71 -4.99
N VAL A 13 4.74 10.30 -4.80
CA VAL A 13 4.19 9.05 -5.31
C VAL A 13 2.88 9.39 -6.00
N THR A 14 2.74 8.93 -7.23
CA THR A 14 1.47 8.99 -7.98
C THR A 14 0.86 7.60 -8.00
N MET A 15 -0.40 7.52 -7.55
CA MET A 15 -1.21 6.31 -7.54
C MET A 15 -2.68 6.67 -7.79
N GLY A 16 -3.36 5.88 -8.62
CA GLY A 16 -4.81 5.96 -8.78
C GLY A 16 -5.57 5.24 -7.65
N ARG A 17 -6.81 5.66 -7.37
CA ARG A 17 -7.69 4.94 -6.45
C ARG A 17 -7.78 3.45 -6.83
N GLY A 18 -7.42 2.58 -5.89
CA GLY A 18 -7.40 1.13 -6.06
C GLY A 18 -6.07 0.56 -6.57
N GLU A 19 -5.12 1.40 -6.99
CA GLU A 19 -3.80 0.98 -7.45
C GLU A 19 -3.00 0.37 -6.30
N VAL A 20 -2.32 -0.75 -6.58
CA VAL A 20 -1.44 -1.42 -5.62
C VAL A 20 0.00 -1.23 -6.06
N LYS A 21 0.85 -0.74 -5.16
CA LYS A 21 2.25 -0.44 -5.46
C LYS A 21 3.13 -0.93 -4.33
N ASP A 22 4.28 -1.49 -4.69
CA ASP A 22 5.31 -1.79 -3.71
C ASP A 22 6.16 -0.54 -3.48
N ILE A 23 6.05 0.03 -2.28
CA ILE A 23 6.81 1.20 -1.86
C ILE A 23 7.85 0.74 -0.83
N LYS A 24 9.12 1.15 -1.01
CA LYS A 24 10.20 0.82 -0.07
C LYS A 24 10.30 1.82 1.09
N ASP A 25 9.90 3.06 0.84
CA ASP A 25 9.92 4.16 1.81
C ASP A 25 8.83 4.04 2.86
N LYS A 26 9.19 3.46 4.01
CA LYS A 26 8.28 3.29 5.16
C LYS A 26 7.78 4.62 5.72
N VAL A 27 8.58 5.70 5.63
CA VAL A 27 8.20 7.03 6.12
C VAL A 27 7.03 7.58 5.30
N ILE A 28 7.12 7.50 3.97
CA ILE A 28 6.05 7.93 3.06
C ILE A 28 4.79 7.09 3.29
N ILE A 29 4.92 5.76 3.41
CA ILE A 29 3.79 4.88 3.68
C ILE A 29 3.09 5.25 4.99
N ALA A 30 3.85 5.50 6.06
CA ALA A 30 3.28 5.84 7.37
C ALA A 30 2.50 7.16 7.31
N ASP A 31 3.04 8.16 6.64
CA ASP A 31 2.38 9.46 6.47
C ASP A 31 1.10 9.35 5.63
N LEU A 32 1.20 8.70 4.46
CA LEU A 32 0.05 8.45 3.59
C LEU A 32 -1.04 7.62 4.29
N ARG A 33 -0.66 6.63 5.09
CA ARG A 33 -1.59 5.81 5.86
C ARG A 33 -2.25 6.62 6.98
N LYS A 34 -1.49 7.46 7.68
CA LYS A 34 -2.04 8.35 8.73
C LYS A 34 -3.00 9.39 8.14
N ALA A 35 -2.71 9.86 6.94
CA ALA A 35 -3.57 10.76 6.19
C ALA A 35 -4.79 10.07 5.55
N GLY A 36 -4.85 8.72 5.54
CA GLY A 36 -5.96 7.96 4.96
C GLY A 36 -5.90 7.80 3.44
N PHE A 37 -4.73 7.99 2.82
CA PHE A 37 -4.55 7.89 1.36
C PHE A 37 -4.26 6.47 0.91
N VAL A 38 -3.60 5.66 1.75
CA VAL A 38 -3.21 4.28 1.42
C VAL A 38 -3.49 3.31 2.57
N GLU A 39 -3.67 2.04 2.22
CA GLU A 39 -3.80 0.92 3.14
C GLU A 39 -2.71 -0.13 2.88
N GLU A 40 -2.11 -0.67 3.94
CA GLU A 40 -1.11 -1.74 3.81
C GLU A 40 -1.78 -3.04 3.39
N ILE A 41 -1.40 -3.55 2.21
CA ILE A 41 -1.78 -4.90 1.79
C ILE A 41 -0.72 -5.83 2.33
N LYS A 42 -0.98 -6.35 3.53
CA LYS A 42 -0.23 -7.50 4.02
C LYS A 42 -0.47 -8.65 3.05
N PRO A 43 0.59 -9.22 2.44
CA PRO A 43 0.43 -10.54 1.85
C PRO A 43 -0.07 -11.42 2.99
N LYS A 44 -1.24 -12.05 2.83
CA LYS A 44 -1.71 -13.05 3.80
C LYS A 44 -0.60 -14.09 3.90
N LYS A 45 0.16 -14.03 4.99
CA LYS A 45 1.03 -15.13 5.40
C LYS A 45 0.10 -16.12 6.08
N GLY A 46 -0.51 -16.96 5.27
CA GLY A 46 -1.60 -17.85 5.65
C GLY A 46 -2.17 -18.57 4.45
N GLU A 47 -1.30 -19.25 3.72
CA GLU A 47 -1.54 -20.50 2.99
C GLU A 47 -0.13 -21.11 2.76
N ASN A 48 0.42 -21.71 3.83
CA ASN A 48 1.31 -22.87 3.71
C ASN A 48 0.37 -24.02 3.31
N ASP A 49 0.59 -24.66 2.16
CA ASP A 49 1.29 -25.95 1.99
C ASP A 49 0.42 -27.19 2.29
N GLU A 50 0.36 -28.09 1.28
CA GLU A 50 -0.10 -29.50 1.26
C GLU A 50 -1.64 -29.72 1.29
N ASP A 51 -2.33 -30.45 0.39
CA ASP A 51 -2.01 -31.63 -0.46
C ASP A 51 -2.18 -31.44 -1.98
#